data_AF-A0A1D3L918-F1
#
_entry.id   AF-A0A1D3L918-F1
#
_cell.length_a   1.000
_cell.length_b   1.000
_cell.length_c   1.000
_cell.angle_alpha   90.00
_cell.angle_beta   90.00
_cell.angle_gamma   90.00
#
_symmetry.space_group_name_H-M   'P 1'
#
loop_
_entity.id
_entity.type
_entity.pdbx_description
1 polymer ?
#
loop_
_entity_poly.entity_id
_entity_poly.type
_entity_poly.pdbx_seq_one_letter_code
_entity_poly.pdbx_strand_id
1 'polypeptide(L)'
;MSKGYFKIIFSLLISSLYMSNKALAGEPDSGIGNLRKFARPSTTHNSANNDSEETNEKRPFNLIMGIEETKIAEQVMDEAEMLLQYHAVNMDGYKVYHRHSDDTIQYYKKHGNTTIHKYNHQIRDSNR
;
A
#
# COMPACT_ATOMS: atom_id res chain seq x y z
N MET A 1 13.62 17.17 3.48
CA MET A 1 13.16 15.78 3.29
C MET A 1 12.21 15.73 2.12
N SER A 2 12.53 14.89 1.16
CA SER A 2 12.14 14.95 -0.24
C SER A 2 10.69 14.49 -0.46
N LYS A 3 9.82 15.44 -0.85
CA LYS A 3 8.38 15.23 -1.13
C LYS A 3 8.08 14.17 -2.22
N GLY A 4 9.09 13.66 -2.92
CA GLY A 4 8.94 12.68 -4.00
C GLY A 4 8.88 11.21 -3.55
N TYR A 5 9.45 10.85 -2.40
CA TYR A 5 9.62 9.45 -2.01
C TYR A 5 8.30 8.77 -1.63
N PHE A 6 7.40 9.51 -0.97
CA PHE A 6 6.09 8.97 -0.58
C PHE A 6 5.25 8.56 -1.80
N LYS A 7 5.38 9.26 -2.93
CA LYS A 7 4.65 8.96 -4.17
C LYS A 7 5.10 7.63 -4.79
N ILE A 8 6.40 7.34 -4.71
CA ILE A 8 6.99 6.11 -5.23
C ILE A 8 6.58 4.92 -4.36
N ILE A 9 6.69 5.06 -3.03
CA ILE A 9 6.31 4.02 -2.07
C ILE A 9 4.81 3.67 -2.19
N PHE A 10 3.94 4.69 -2.27
CA PHE A 10 2.50 4.47 -2.41
C PHE A 10 2.14 3.79 -3.74
N SER A 11 2.84 4.13 -4.82
CA SER A 11 2.64 3.48 -6.12
C SER A 11 3.05 2.00 -6.08
N LEU A 12 4.16 1.67 -5.41
CA LEU A 12 4.61 0.29 -5.25
C LEU A 12 3.66 -0.55 -4.39
N LEU A 13 3.10 0.04 -3.31
CA LEU A 13 2.10 -0.60 -2.46
C LEU A 13 0.82 -0.95 -3.23
N ILE A 14 0.29 -0.03 -4.05
CA ILE A 14 -0.89 -0.28 -4.86
C ILE A 14 -0.63 -1.39 -5.89
N SER A 15 0.52 -1.37 -6.56
CA SER A 15 0.88 -2.39 -7.55
C SER A 15 1.05 -3.78 -6.92
N SER A 16 1.65 -3.87 -5.72
CA SER A 16 1.78 -5.12 -4.97
C SER A 16 0.42 -5.70 -4.56
N LEU A 17 -0.48 -4.86 -4.04
CA LEU A 17 -1.83 -5.29 -3.68
C LEU A 17 -2.62 -5.80 -4.91
N TYR A 18 -2.46 -5.14 -6.05
CA TYR A 18 -3.09 -5.56 -7.31
C TYR A 18 -2.58 -6.92 -7.81
N MET A 19 -1.26 -7.17 -7.72
CA MET A 19 -0.66 -8.45 -8.13
C MET A 19 -1.02 -9.58 -7.17
N SER A 20 -1.10 -9.33 -5.87
CA SER A 20 -1.52 -10.32 -4.87
C SER A 20 -2.98 -10.78 -5.08
N ASN A 21 -3.87 -9.87 -5.49
CA ASN A 21 -5.25 -10.24 -5.86
C ASN A 21 -5.32 -11.06 -7.15
N LYS A 22 -4.38 -10.86 -8.09
CA LYS A 22 -4.33 -11.61 -9.36
C LYS A 22 -3.89 -13.07 -9.17
N ALA A 23 -3.16 -13.38 -8.10
CA ALA A 23 -2.80 -14.75 -7.73
C ALA A 23 -3.95 -15.54 -7.09
N LEU A 24 -5.01 -14.87 -6.62
CA LEU A 24 -6.19 -15.44 -5.97
C LEU A 24 -7.44 -15.50 -6.87
N ALA A 25 -7.45 -14.78 -7.99
CA ALA A 25 -8.54 -14.82 -8.95
C ALA A 25 -8.36 -15.98 -9.94
N GLY A 26 -8.67 -17.19 -9.48
CA GLY A 26 -9.03 -18.29 -10.36
C GLY A 26 -10.25 -17.92 -11.20
N GLU A 27 -10.12 -18.14 -12.51
CA GLU A 27 -11.10 -18.00 -13.60
C GLU A 27 -11.76 -16.61 -13.83
N PRO A 28 -11.71 -16.08 -15.08
CA PRO A 28 -12.42 -14.86 -15.43
C PRO A 28 -13.91 -15.14 -15.55
N ASP A 29 -14.68 -14.74 -14.54
CA ASP A 29 -16.11 -14.60 -14.70
C ASP A 29 -16.41 -13.50 -15.73
N SER A 30 -17.34 -13.80 -16.64
CA SER A 30 -17.52 -13.15 -17.95
C SER A 30 -17.90 -11.65 -17.92
N GLY A 31 -17.95 -11.03 -16.74
CA GLY A 31 -18.24 -9.61 -16.55
C GLY A 31 -17.07 -8.65 -16.83
N ILE A 32 -15.82 -9.13 -16.89
CA ILE A 32 -14.63 -8.29 -17.05
C ILE A 32 -14.45 -7.76 -18.49
N GLY A 33 -15.13 -8.35 -19.48
CA GLY A 33 -15.07 -7.91 -20.87
C GLY A 33 -15.40 -6.42 -21.07
N ASN A 34 -16.28 -5.90 -20.22
CA ASN A 34 -16.74 -4.51 -20.30
C ASN A 34 -15.72 -3.49 -19.73
N LEU A 35 -14.84 -3.92 -18.81
CA LEU A 35 -13.82 -3.05 -18.22
C LEU A 35 -12.59 -2.87 -19.10
N ARG A 36 -12.32 -3.83 -20.00
CA ARG A 36 -11.20 -3.75 -20.96
C ARG A 36 -11.36 -2.60 -21.96
N LYS A 37 -12.59 -2.14 -22.19
CA LYS A 37 -12.89 -0.99 -23.07
C LYS A 37 -12.32 0.33 -22.55
N PHE A 38 -12.22 0.50 -21.23
CA PHE A 38 -11.75 1.74 -20.61
C PHE A 38 -10.21 1.80 -20.47
N ALA A 39 -9.52 0.67 -20.68
CA ALA A 39 -8.06 0.58 -20.57
C ALA A 39 -7.34 0.69 -21.94
N ARG A 40 -8.06 0.88 -23.05
CA ARG A 40 -7.45 0.97 -24.38
C ARG A 40 -7.27 2.44 -24.79
N PRO A 41 -6.05 2.90 -25.11
CA PRO A 41 -5.85 4.22 -25.69
C PRO A 41 -6.60 4.31 -27.02
N SER A 42 -7.38 5.37 -27.22
CA SER A 42 -8.06 5.64 -28.48
C SER A 42 -7.05 6.10 -29.52
N THR A 43 -6.62 5.20 -30.39
CA THR A 43 -5.91 5.59 -31.61
C THR A 43 -6.77 5.23 -32.81
N THR A 44 -7.39 6.26 -33.38
CA THR A 44 -8.13 6.18 -34.63
C THR A 44 -7.16 6.33 -35.81
N HIS A 45 -7.34 5.42 -36.78
CA HIS A 45 -7.05 5.50 -38.22
C HIS A 45 -5.78 4.84 -38.82
N ASN A 46 -6.09 4.06 -39.87
CA ASN A 46 -5.28 3.47 -40.96
C ASN A 46 -4.56 2.15 -40.64
N SER A 47 -5.10 1.00 -41.08
CA SER A 47 -5.16 0.45 -42.44
C SER A 47 -3.89 -0.33 -42.81
N ALA A 48 -4.15 -1.55 -43.33
CA ALA A 48 -3.26 -2.47 -44.01
C ALA A 48 -2.31 -3.32 -43.16
N ASN A 49 -2.69 -4.61 -43.08
CA ASN A 49 -1.85 -5.81 -43.13
C ASN A 49 -0.35 -5.56 -43.18
N ASN A 50 0.39 -6.15 -42.23
CA ASN A 50 1.60 -6.90 -42.53
C ASN A 50 1.89 -7.85 -41.37
N ASP A 51 2.00 -9.12 -41.71
CA ASP A 51 2.59 -10.17 -40.89
C ASP A 51 4.01 -9.75 -40.52
N SER A 52 4.27 -9.55 -39.24
CA SER A 52 5.61 -9.58 -38.70
C SER A 52 5.55 -10.30 -37.37
N GLU A 53 6.22 -11.46 -37.32
CA GLU A 53 6.50 -12.22 -36.11
C GLU A 53 6.91 -11.27 -34.98
N GLU A 54 5.98 -11.03 -34.05
CA GLU A 54 6.30 -10.37 -32.79
C GLU A 54 7.06 -11.40 -31.96
N THR A 55 8.38 -11.44 -32.16
CA THR A 55 9.30 -12.07 -31.24
C THR A 55 9.02 -11.46 -29.87
N ASN A 56 8.24 -12.19 -29.08
CA ASN A 56 8.08 -11.96 -27.66
C ASN A 56 9.44 -12.20 -27.02
N GLU A 57 10.35 -11.22 -27.17
CA GLU A 57 11.38 -10.99 -26.20
C GLU A 57 10.65 -10.70 -24.90
N LYS A 58 10.38 -11.76 -24.14
CA LYS A 58 10.28 -11.70 -22.68
C LYS A 58 11.60 -11.10 -22.23
N ARG A 59 11.71 -9.77 -22.29
CA ARG A 59 12.70 -9.07 -21.50
C ARG A 59 12.43 -9.52 -20.08
N PRO A 60 13.35 -10.22 -19.41
CA PRO A 60 13.15 -10.51 -18.01
C PRO A 60 12.91 -9.15 -17.37
N PHE A 61 11.77 -9.00 -16.71
CA PHE A 61 11.57 -7.89 -15.78
C PHE A 61 12.65 -8.10 -14.73
N ASN A 62 13.84 -7.56 -14.99
CA ASN A 62 14.90 -7.40 -14.03
C ASN A 62 14.39 -6.36 -13.05
N LEU A 63 13.46 -6.79 -12.18
CA LEU A 63 13.14 -6.20 -10.90
C LEU A 63 14.38 -6.34 -10.02
N ILE A 64 15.45 -5.67 -10.44
CA ILE A 64 16.57 -5.39 -9.57
C ILE A 64 16.13 -4.15 -8.79
N MET A 65 15.17 -4.32 -7.88
CA MET A 65 15.34 -3.65 -6.60
C MET A 65 16.65 -4.23 -6.09
N GLY A 66 17.69 -3.42 -5.99
CA GLY A 66 18.96 -3.93 -5.55
C GLY A 66 18.80 -4.61 -4.19
N ILE A 67 19.62 -5.63 -3.98
CA ILE A 67 19.68 -6.37 -2.71
C ILE A 67 19.89 -5.38 -1.55
N GLU A 68 20.58 -4.27 -1.82
CA GLU A 68 20.82 -3.19 -0.86
C GLU A 68 19.55 -2.41 -0.51
N GLU A 69 18.77 -1.93 -1.49
CA GLU A 69 17.50 -1.24 -1.22
C GLU A 69 16.50 -2.14 -0.51
N THR A 70 16.47 -3.43 -0.86
CA THR A 70 15.61 -4.41 -0.20
C THR A 70 15.98 -4.55 1.29
N LYS A 71 17.28 -4.68 1.61
CA LYS A 71 17.75 -4.75 3.00
C LYS A 71 17.45 -3.49 3.80
N ILE A 72 17.61 -2.32 3.18
CA ILE A 72 17.28 -1.04 3.83
C ILE A 72 15.78 -0.97 4.11
N ALA A 73 14.94 -1.38 3.15
CA ALA A 73 13.50 -1.40 3.32
C ALA A 73 13.09 -2.35 4.46
N GLU A 74 13.66 -3.55 4.51
CA GLU A 74 13.45 -4.53 5.58
C GLU A 74 13.81 -3.94 6.95
N GLN A 75 15.02 -3.39 7.09
CA GLN A 75 15.45 -2.78 8.35
C GLN A 75 14.52 -1.65 8.80
N VAL A 76 14.11 -0.76 7.90
CA VAL A 76 13.21 0.35 8.24
C VAL A 76 11.83 -0.18 8.65
N MET A 77 11.34 -1.26 8.04
CA MET A 77 10.08 -1.88 8.40
C MET A 77 10.15 -2.55 9.78
N ASP A 78 11.25 -3.26 10.09
CA ASP A 78 11.47 -3.87 11.40
C ASP A 78 11.54 -2.81 12.51
N GLU A 79 12.24 -1.71 12.28
CA GLU A 79 12.29 -0.57 13.20
C GLU A 79 10.90 0.05 13.40
N ALA A 80 10.13 0.23 12.32
CA ALA A 80 8.76 0.74 12.39
C ALA A 80 7.83 -0.20 13.16
N GLU A 81 7.94 -1.51 12.96
CA GLU A 81 7.17 -2.51 13.70
C GLU A 81 7.48 -2.45 15.20
N MET A 82 8.76 -2.46 15.58
CA MET A 82 9.15 -2.36 17.00
C MET A 82 8.59 -1.11 17.67
N LEU A 83 8.67 0.05 16.99
CA LEU A 83 8.12 1.30 17.50
C LEU A 83 6.59 1.25 17.63
N LEU A 84 5.89 0.68 16.65
CA LEU A 84 4.44 0.50 16.70
C LEU A 84 4.04 -0.38 17.88
N GLN A 85 4.71 -1.52 18.08
CA GLN A 85 4.44 -2.42 19.20
C GLN A 85 4.69 -1.72 20.55
N TYR A 86 5.82 -1.05 20.70
CA TYR A 86 6.16 -0.28 21.91
C TYR A 86 5.09 0.76 22.23
N HIS A 87 4.68 1.55 21.24
CA HIS A 87 3.67 2.59 21.43
C HIS A 87 2.25 2.04 21.57
N ALA A 88 1.96 0.84 21.06
CA ALA A 88 0.66 0.18 21.21
C ALA A 88 0.42 -0.27 22.66
N VAL A 89 1.42 -0.89 23.31
CA VAL A 89 1.27 -1.41 24.68
C VAL A 89 1.56 -0.36 25.75
N ASN A 90 2.45 0.59 25.48
CA ASN A 90 2.85 1.59 26.46
C ASN A 90 1.88 2.80 26.48
N MET A 91 1.57 3.29 27.68
CA MET A 91 0.80 4.51 27.92
C MET A 91 1.62 5.60 28.63
N ASP A 92 2.87 5.31 28.97
CA ASP A 92 3.75 6.25 29.68
C ASP A 92 4.00 7.53 28.88
N GLY A 93 3.82 8.67 29.54
CA GLY A 93 3.93 10.01 28.98
C GLY A 93 2.83 10.41 28.00
N TYR A 94 1.83 9.55 27.72
CA TYR A 94 0.67 9.94 26.94
C TYR A 94 -0.34 10.71 27.79
N LYS A 95 -0.86 11.79 27.23
CA LYS A 95 -1.95 12.59 27.79
C LYS A 95 -3.19 12.45 26.94
N VAL A 96 -4.36 12.52 27.56
CA VAL A 96 -5.63 12.56 26.83
C VAL A 96 -5.67 13.85 26.01
N TYR A 97 -5.86 13.73 24.70
CA TYR A 97 -6.09 14.86 23.81
C TYR A 97 -7.60 15.15 23.73
N HIS A 98 -8.37 14.12 23.38
CA HIS A 98 -9.80 14.24 23.16
C HIS A 98 -10.51 12.89 23.34
N ARG A 99 -11.73 12.92 23.87
CA ARG A 99 -12.63 11.76 23.95
C ARG A 99 -13.76 11.99 22.94
N HIS A 100 -13.75 11.21 21.86
CA HIS A 100 -14.73 11.33 20.76
C HIS A 100 -16.06 10.65 21.12
N SER A 101 -15.99 9.54 21.83
CA SER A 101 -17.14 8.81 22.38
C SER A 101 -16.72 8.00 23.60
N ASP A 102 -17.66 7.32 24.25
CA ASP A 102 -17.36 6.43 25.38
C ASP A 102 -16.36 5.31 24.99
N ASP A 103 -16.44 4.85 23.75
CA ASP A 103 -15.58 3.78 23.22
C ASP A 103 -14.30 4.30 22.57
N THR A 104 -14.13 5.62 22.47
CA THR A 104 -13.08 6.21 21.62
C THR A 104 -12.33 7.33 22.31
N ILE A 105 -11.04 7.10 22.56
CA ILE A 105 -10.16 8.09 23.18
C ILE A 105 -8.90 8.28 22.34
N GLN A 106 -8.60 9.54 22.06
CA GLN A 106 -7.35 9.96 21.44
C GLN A 106 -6.39 10.49 22.49
N TYR A 107 -5.17 9.99 22.45
CA TYR A 107 -4.05 10.43 23.27
C TYR A 107 -2.98 11.09 22.42
N TYR A 108 -2.12 11.86 23.07
CA TYR A 108 -0.93 12.42 22.45
C TYR A 108 0.27 12.39 23.40
N LYS A 109 1.46 12.32 22.82
CA LYS A 109 2.75 12.42 23.52
C LYS A 109 3.71 13.25 22.68
N LYS A 110 4.49 14.12 23.31
CA LYS A 110 5.64 14.78 22.66
C LYS A 110 6.85 13.86 22.75
N HIS A 111 7.55 13.66 21.64
CA HIS A 111 8.80 12.92 21.58
C HIS A 111 9.78 13.69 20.69
N GLY A 112 10.72 14.40 21.33
CA GLY A 112 11.55 15.39 20.65
C GLY A 112 10.70 16.45 19.95
N ASN A 113 10.96 16.65 18.66
CA ASN A 113 10.22 17.59 17.81
C ASN A 113 8.92 17.00 17.21
N THR A 114 8.61 15.73 17.50
CA THR A 114 7.45 15.04 16.96
C THR A 114 6.34 14.93 17.99
N THR A 115 5.08 14.94 17.53
CA THR A 115 3.92 14.61 18.36
C THR A 115 3.36 13.28 17.88
N ILE A 116 3.29 12.31 18.79
CA ILE A 116 2.74 11.00 18.52
C ILE A 116 1.29 11.01 18.97
N HIS A 117 0.37 10.64 18.09
CA HIS A 117 -1.03 10.43 18.42
C HIS A 117 -1.33 8.94 18.52
N LYS A 118 -2.17 8.58 19.48
CA LYS A 118 -2.64 7.21 19.70
C LYS A 118 -4.16 7.23 19.76
N TYR A 119 -4.80 6.38 18.98
CA TYR A 119 -6.25 6.32 18.87
C TYR A 119 -6.72 4.95 19.31
N ASN A 120 -7.42 4.90 20.45
CA ASN A 120 -7.96 3.66 20.98
C ASN A 120 -9.47 3.69 20.75
N HIS A 121 -9.97 2.70 20.02
CA HIS A 121 -11.39 2.50 19.75
C HIS A 121 -11.79 1.09 20.18
N GLN A 122 -12.76 1.00 21.08
CA GLN A 122 -13.34 -0.27 21.50
C GLN A 122 -14.44 -0.67 20.53
N ILE A 123 -14.21 -1.74 19.77
CA ILE A 123 -15.25 -2.37 18.95
C ILE A 123 -16.08 -3.24 19.87
N ARG A 124 -17.37 -2.94 20.00
CA ARG A 124 -18.32 -3.76 20.77
C ARG A 124 -18.81 -4.90 19.87
N ASP A 125 -18.81 -6.11 20.41
CA ASP A 125 -19.51 -7.21 19.75
C ASP A 125 -21.01 -6.94 19.81
N SER A 126 -21.65 -6.82 18.64
CA SER A 126 -23.09 -6.52 18.51
C SER A 126 -24.02 -7.64 19.02
N ASN A 127 -23.47 -8.74 19.55
CA ASN A 127 -24.21 -9.92 20.01
C ASN A 127 -24.38 -9.97 21.54
N ARG A 128 -24.41 -8.83 22.22
CA ARG A 128 -24.61 -8.75 23.66
C ARG A 128 -25.70 -7.77 24.05
#